data_AF-A0A3G2T8A7-F1
#
_entry.id   AF-A0A3G2T8A7-F1
#
_cell.length_a   1.000
_cell.length_b   1.000
_cell.length_c   1.000
_cell.angle_alpha   90.00
_cell.angle_beta   90.00
_cell.angle_gamma   90.00
#
_symmetry.space_group_name_H-M   'P 1'
#
loop_
_entity.id
_entity.type
_entity.pdbx_description
1 polymer ?
#
loop_
_entity_poly.entity_id
_entity_poly.type
_entity_poly.pdbx_seq_one_letter_code
_entity_poly.pdbx_strand_id
1 'polypeptide(L)'
;MGKSKGFTLIELMIVVVIIAILAAIAIPSYREYVRRATASQAMQEVQKLAEQLERHKARNFSYLGFNGAYLYKNNLGSISSSYDGTKAELTLPIDVAGKSKTYMVYIRDGGNPTKTLNGTDDTIRGQGWVILAMANSTVNLGEGCTSCNDLQNGNYSFLMTSTGVKCKTKLALTIEKTLDATNLKSIKPCGEKSENW
;
A
#
# COMPACT_ATOMS: atom_id res chain seq x y z
N MET A 1 -11.61 55.84 29.91
CA MET A 1 -11.38 54.39 30.11
C MET A 1 -12.37 53.62 29.25
N GLY A 2 -11.91 52.97 28.19
CA GLY A 2 -12.77 52.12 27.35
C GLY A 2 -13.20 50.88 28.12
N LYS A 3 -14.51 50.65 28.24
CA LYS A 3 -15.07 49.43 28.84
C LYS A 3 -14.65 48.22 27.99
N SER A 4 -13.88 47.32 28.57
CA SER A 4 -13.61 45.99 28.01
C SER A 4 -14.95 45.27 27.84
N LYS A 5 -15.43 45.13 26.59
CA LYS A 5 -16.61 44.30 26.29
C LYS A 5 -16.18 42.83 26.40
N GLY A 6 -16.65 42.14 27.42
CA GLY A 6 -16.43 40.70 27.59
C GLY A 6 -17.33 39.89 26.66
N PHE A 7 -16.85 38.71 26.25
CA PHE A 7 -17.62 37.72 25.49
C PHE A 7 -18.78 37.17 26.34
N THR A 8 -19.94 36.95 25.73
CA THR A 8 -21.08 36.33 26.41
C THR A 8 -21.00 34.80 26.32
N LEU A 9 -21.55 34.11 27.33
CA LEU A 9 -21.61 32.64 27.32
C LEU A 9 -22.47 32.11 26.16
N ILE A 10 -23.50 32.86 25.77
CA ILE A 10 -24.37 32.51 24.66
C ILE A 10 -23.69 32.64 23.30
N GLU A 11 -22.84 33.66 23.08
CA GLU A 11 -22.02 33.75 21.86
C GLU A 11 -21.11 32.53 21.72
N LEU A 12 -20.50 32.09 22.83
CA LEU A 12 -19.66 30.91 22.82
C LEU A 12 -20.46 29.63 22.51
N MET A 13 -21.67 29.48 23.08
CA MET A 13 -22.53 28.32 22.80
C MET A 13 -22.92 28.21 21.31
N ILE A 14 -23.27 29.33 20.68
CA ILE A 14 -23.62 29.34 19.25
C ILE A 14 -22.40 28.95 18.40
N VAL A 15 -21.22 29.49 18.71
CA VAL A 15 -19.99 29.16 17.99
C VAL A 15 -19.66 27.66 18.11
N VAL A 16 -19.79 27.08 19.30
CA VAL A 16 -19.54 25.64 19.51
C VAL A 16 -20.51 24.78 18.70
N VAL A 17 -21.79 25.16 18.63
CA VAL A 17 -22.80 24.43 17.85
C VAL A 17 -22.47 24.48 16.35
N ILE A 18 -22.09 25.65 15.82
CA ILE A 18 -21.70 25.78 14.41
C ILE A 18 -20.48 24.90 14.11
N ILE A 19 -19.46 24.93 14.97
CA ILE A 19 -18.25 24.10 14.81
C ILE A 19 -18.61 22.60 14.84
N ALA A 20 -19.51 22.18 15.73
CA ALA A 20 -19.93 20.78 15.84
C ALA A 20 -20.61 20.27 14.55
N ILE A 21 -21.49 21.08 13.95
CA ILE A 21 -22.16 20.74 12.68
C ILE A 21 -21.15 20.62 11.55
N LEU A 22 -20.22 21.59 11.44
CA LEU A 22 -19.17 21.56 10.42
C LEU A 22 -18.26 20.34 10.58
N ALA A 23 -17.85 20.03 11.82
CA ALA A 23 -16.99 18.89 12.11
C ALA A 23 -17.64 17.54 11.75
N ALA A 24 -18.95 17.38 12.00
CA ALA A 24 -19.68 16.16 11.68
C ALA A 24 -19.64 15.79 10.19
N ILE A 25 -19.63 16.79 9.30
CA ILE A 25 -19.56 16.60 7.85
C ILE A 25 -18.11 16.55 7.36
N ALA A 26 -17.25 17.43 7.90
CA ALA A 26 -15.88 17.59 7.44
C ALA A 26 -14.99 16.38 7.79
N ILE A 27 -15.14 15.80 8.99
CA ILE A 27 -14.29 14.69 9.46
C ILE A 27 -14.38 13.45 8.56
N PRO A 28 -15.57 12.87 8.26
CA PRO A 28 -15.65 11.69 7.40
C PRO A 28 -15.17 11.97 5.97
N SER A 29 -15.46 13.16 5.43
CA SER A 29 -15.00 13.59 4.11
C SER A 29 -13.47 13.68 4.04
N TYR A 30 -12.84 14.33 5.02
CA TYR A 30 -11.39 14.43 5.11
C TYR A 30 -10.73 13.05 5.25
N ARG A 31 -11.32 12.15 6.05
CA ARG A 31 -10.82 10.77 6.19
C ARG A 31 -10.87 9.98 4.89
N GLU A 32 -11.91 10.16 4.07
CA GLU A 32 -11.98 9.54 2.74
C GLU A 32 -10.94 10.14 1.77
N TYR A 33 -10.74 11.46 1.82
CA TYR A 33 -9.71 12.13 1.02
C TYR A 33 -8.30 11.58 1.34
N VAL A 34 -7.93 11.48 2.62
CA VAL A 34 -6.64 10.94 3.04
C VAL A 34 -6.46 9.49 2.57
N ARG A 35 -7.49 8.65 2.70
CA ARG A 35 -7.46 7.26 2.20
C ARG A 35 -7.20 7.16 0.70
N ARG A 36 -7.88 8.00 -0.09
CA ARG A 36 -7.66 8.07 -1.54
C ARG A 36 -6.26 8.54 -1.89
N ALA A 37 -5.74 9.52 -1.16
CA ALA A 37 -4.37 9.99 -1.33
C ALA A 37 -3.35 8.87 -1.04
N THR A 38 -3.52 8.13 0.06
CA THR A 38 -2.62 7.01 0.40
C THR A 38 -2.72 5.86 -0.60
N ALA A 39 -3.93 5.55 -1.08
CA ALA A 39 -4.16 4.55 -2.11
C ALA A 39 -3.51 4.95 -3.44
N SER A 40 -3.61 6.22 -3.83
CA SER A 40 -2.95 6.74 -5.03
C SER A 40 -1.43 6.67 -4.92
N GLN A 41 -0.85 6.98 -3.75
CA GLN A 41 0.59 6.82 -3.52
C GLN A 41 1.03 5.36 -3.66
N ALA A 42 0.28 4.42 -3.08
CA ALA A 42 0.59 2.99 -3.22
C ALA A 42 0.51 2.53 -4.69
N MET A 43 -0.52 2.95 -5.44
CA MET A 43 -0.62 2.65 -6.88
C MET A 43 0.56 3.23 -7.67
N GLN A 44 0.99 4.45 -7.37
CA GLN A 44 2.13 5.09 -8.04
C GLN A 44 3.42 4.30 -7.79
N GLU A 45 3.67 3.86 -6.55
CA GLU A 45 4.85 3.04 -6.23
C GLU A 45 4.78 1.66 -6.90
N VAL A 46 3.61 1.03 -6.97
CA VAL A 46 3.42 -0.24 -7.72
C VAL A 46 3.75 -0.06 -9.21
N GLN A 47 3.27 1.02 -9.83
CA GLN A 47 3.55 1.31 -11.25
C GLN A 47 5.04 1.60 -11.48
N LYS A 48 5.67 2.37 -10.58
CA LYS A 48 7.10 2.66 -10.63
C LYS A 48 7.93 1.38 -10.50
N LEU A 49 7.57 0.48 -9.59
CA LEU A 49 8.22 -0.83 -9.47
C LEU A 49 8.06 -1.68 -10.74
N ALA A 50 6.86 -1.72 -11.31
CA ALA A 50 6.61 -2.41 -12.58
C ALA A 50 7.49 -1.86 -13.71
N GLU A 51 7.60 -0.54 -13.84
CA GLU A 51 8.47 0.10 -14.84
C GLU A 51 9.94 -0.29 -14.65
N GLN A 52 10.41 -0.37 -13.40
CA GLN A 52 11.78 -0.75 -13.09
C GLN A 52 12.06 -2.25 -13.34
N LEU A 53 11.06 -3.11 -13.12
CA LEU A 53 11.12 -4.52 -13.49
C LEU A 53 11.26 -4.68 -15.01
N GLU A 54 10.47 -3.95 -15.80
CA GLU A 54 10.60 -3.96 -17.27
C GLU A 54 11.96 -3.44 -17.73
N ARG A 55 12.47 -2.36 -17.12
CA ARG A 55 13.83 -1.88 -17.38
C ARG A 55 14.90 -2.91 -17.04
N HIS A 56 14.73 -3.67 -15.95
CA HIS A 56 15.66 -4.72 -15.57
C HIS A 56 15.67 -5.88 -16.57
N LYS A 57 14.48 -6.33 -17.00
CA LYS A 57 14.38 -7.36 -18.05
C LYS A 57 14.97 -6.91 -19.37
N ALA A 58 14.79 -5.65 -19.76
CA ALA A 58 15.38 -5.12 -20.98
C ALA A 58 16.92 -5.21 -20.99
N ARG A 59 17.57 -5.12 -19.82
CA ARG A 59 19.04 -5.23 -19.69
C ARG A 59 19.53 -6.66 -19.47
N ASN A 60 18.79 -7.46 -18.71
CA ASN A 60 19.24 -8.78 -18.23
C ASN A 60 18.53 -9.95 -18.91
N PHE A 61 17.59 -9.68 -19.83
CA PHE A 61 16.71 -10.66 -20.49
C PHE A 61 15.83 -11.50 -19.54
N SER A 62 15.86 -11.22 -18.23
CA SER A 62 15.11 -11.90 -17.18
C SER A 62 14.81 -10.91 -16.04
N TYR A 63 13.75 -11.18 -15.26
CA TYR A 63 13.46 -10.46 -14.02
C TYR A 63 14.27 -11.01 -12.82
N LEU A 64 14.98 -12.12 -12.99
CA LEU A 64 15.82 -12.72 -11.94
C LEU A 64 16.90 -11.72 -11.47
N GLY A 65 17.15 -11.70 -10.17
CA GLY A 65 18.10 -10.78 -9.54
C GLY A 65 17.59 -9.35 -9.40
N PHE A 66 16.32 -9.06 -9.73
CA PHE A 66 15.78 -7.72 -9.55
C PHE A 66 15.75 -7.33 -8.07
N ASN A 67 16.39 -6.22 -7.74
CA ASN A 67 16.37 -5.61 -6.41
C ASN A 67 16.07 -4.12 -6.52
N GLY A 68 14.94 -3.67 -5.95
CA GLY A 68 14.48 -2.29 -5.98
C GLY A 68 15.11 -1.35 -4.94
N ALA A 69 16.08 -1.80 -4.13
CA ALA A 69 16.61 -1.03 -3.01
C ALA A 69 17.19 0.34 -3.42
N TYR A 70 17.75 0.44 -4.63
CA TYR A 70 18.31 1.69 -5.15
C TYR A 70 17.27 2.81 -5.35
N LEU A 71 15.99 2.47 -5.45
CA LEU A 71 14.88 3.41 -5.63
C LEU A 71 14.48 4.11 -4.33
N TYR A 72 14.83 3.51 -3.18
CA TYR A 72 14.39 3.94 -1.86
C TYR A 72 15.62 4.27 -1.03
N LYS A 73 16.11 5.49 -1.21
CA LYS A 73 17.20 6.04 -0.42
C LYS A 73 16.67 7.11 0.51
N ASN A 74 17.22 7.17 1.71
CA ASN A 74 16.97 8.27 2.64
C ASN A 74 17.77 9.52 2.22
N ASN A 75 17.58 10.63 2.95
CA ASN A 75 18.26 11.90 2.69
C ASN A 75 19.80 11.84 2.83
N LEU A 76 20.35 10.77 3.40
CA LEU A 76 21.79 10.52 3.53
C LEU A 76 22.33 9.62 2.40
N GLY A 77 21.48 9.22 1.44
CA GLY A 77 21.84 8.36 0.32
C GLY A 77 21.92 6.86 0.65
N SER A 78 21.67 6.46 1.90
CA SER A 78 21.58 5.06 2.33
C SER A 78 20.22 4.46 1.97
N ILE A 79 20.16 3.13 1.81
CA ILE A 79 18.89 2.42 1.57
C ILE A 79 17.95 2.67 2.77
N SER A 80 16.73 3.11 2.47
CA SER A 80 15.68 3.34 3.47
C SER A 80 15.29 2.02 4.13
N SER A 81 14.98 2.05 5.43
CA SER A 81 14.43 0.92 6.17
C SER A 81 13.03 0.51 5.68
N SER A 82 12.39 1.32 4.82
CA SER A 82 11.15 0.98 4.17
C SER A 82 11.30 -0.13 3.13
N TYR A 83 12.49 -0.35 2.56
CA TYR A 83 12.69 -1.42 1.58
C TYR A 83 13.59 -2.52 2.14
N ASP A 84 13.03 -3.72 2.27
CA ASP A 84 13.77 -4.93 2.60
C ASP A 84 14.23 -5.60 1.29
N GLY A 85 15.52 -5.46 1.00
CA GLY A 85 16.13 -6.06 -0.18
C GLY A 85 16.13 -7.57 -0.18
N THR A 86 16.18 -8.22 0.99
CA THR A 86 16.19 -9.69 1.09
C THR A 86 14.81 -10.26 0.84
N LYS A 87 13.77 -9.63 1.40
CA LYS A 87 12.38 -10.05 1.23
C LYS A 87 11.69 -9.46 -0.01
N ALA A 88 12.34 -8.52 -0.71
CA ALA A 88 11.76 -7.75 -1.81
C ALA A 88 10.41 -7.12 -1.41
N GLU A 89 10.43 -6.46 -0.25
CA GLU A 89 9.26 -5.87 0.40
C GLU A 89 9.44 -4.37 0.60
N LEU A 90 8.39 -3.60 0.29
CA LEU A 90 8.35 -2.16 0.52
C LEU A 90 7.24 -1.81 1.51
N THR A 91 7.59 -1.02 2.50
CA THR A 91 6.66 -0.44 3.47
C THR A 91 6.37 1.01 3.09
N LEU A 92 5.08 1.37 3.04
CA LEU A 92 4.64 2.74 2.83
C LEU A 92 3.86 3.25 4.04
N PRO A 93 3.97 4.56 4.39
CA PRO A 93 4.84 5.56 3.76
C PRO A 93 6.35 5.28 3.94
N ILE A 94 7.19 5.91 3.12
CA ILE A 94 8.65 5.74 3.20
C ILE A 94 9.16 6.28 4.53
N ASP A 95 10.16 5.61 5.10
CA ASP A 95 10.79 5.87 6.40
C ASP A 95 9.82 5.79 7.61
N VAL A 96 8.70 5.08 7.45
CA VAL A 96 7.73 4.81 8.52
C VAL A 96 7.76 3.33 8.93
N ALA A 97 7.91 3.08 10.22
CA ALA A 97 7.96 1.73 10.81
C ALA A 97 6.75 1.41 11.70
N GLY A 98 6.61 0.14 12.07
CA GLY A 98 5.65 -0.32 13.07
C GLY A 98 4.17 -0.20 12.67
N LYS A 99 3.33 0.31 13.58
CA LYS A 99 1.86 0.34 13.41
C LYS A 99 1.37 1.46 12.49
N SER A 100 2.22 2.43 12.16
CA SER A 100 1.89 3.58 11.30
C SER A 100 1.96 3.24 9.81
N LYS A 101 2.41 2.03 9.46
CA LYS A 101 2.44 1.54 8.07
C LYS A 101 1.04 1.53 7.49
N THR A 102 0.88 2.06 6.30
CA THR A 102 -0.42 2.08 5.59
C THR A 102 -0.47 0.99 4.51
N TYR A 103 0.68 0.65 3.91
CA TYR A 103 0.78 -0.43 2.92
C TYR A 103 2.05 -1.25 3.09
N MET A 104 1.96 -2.52 2.70
CA MET A 104 3.09 -3.41 2.46
C MET A 104 3.00 -3.92 1.02
N VAL A 105 4.05 -3.70 0.25
CA VAL A 105 4.16 -4.10 -1.15
C VAL A 105 5.15 -5.25 -1.27
N TYR A 106 4.71 -6.34 -1.87
CA TYR A 106 5.46 -7.56 -2.07
C TYR A 106 5.78 -7.70 -3.55
N ILE A 107 7.04 -7.93 -3.88
CA ILE A 107 7.48 -8.24 -5.25
C ILE A 107 7.88 -9.71 -5.26
N ARG A 108 7.28 -10.49 -6.15
CA ARG A 108 7.50 -11.94 -6.24
C ARG A 108 7.63 -12.41 -7.69
N ASP A 109 8.15 -13.62 -7.86
CA ASP A 109 8.21 -14.28 -9.16
C ASP A 109 6.80 -14.62 -9.66
N GLY A 110 6.53 -14.39 -10.95
CA GLY A 110 5.21 -14.64 -11.54
C GLY A 110 4.89 -16.12 -11.73
N GLY A 111 5.91 -16.99 -11.84
CA GLY A 111 5.74 -18.44 -11.97
C GLY A 111 5.66 -19.15 -10.61
N ASN A 112 6.43 -18.68 -9.64
CA ASN A 112 6.42 -19.14 -8.25
C ASN A 112 6.33 -17.96 -7.27
N PRO A 113 5.13 -17.44 -7.02
CA PRO A 113 4.92 -16.21 -6.23
C PRO A 113 5.24 -16.35 -4.74
N THR A 114 5.56 -17.54 -4.26
CA THR A 114 6.11 -17.75 -2.91
C THR A 114 7.57 -17.29 -2.81
N LYS A 115 8.25 -17.13 -3.94
CA LYS A 115 9.66 -16.77 -4.04
C LYS A 115 9.85 -15.33 -4.48
N THR A 116 10.91 -14.70 -4.00
CA THR A 116 11.33 -13.37 -4.44
C THR A 116 12.15 -13.48 -5.72
N LEU A 117 12.16 -12.41 -6.52
CA LEU A 117 12.92 -12.37 -7.78
C LEU A 117 14.44 -12.33 -7.56
N ASN A 118 14.89 -11.92 -6.37
CA ASN A 118 16.31 -11.85 -5.99
C ASN A 118 16.78 -13.05 -5.16
N GLY A 119 15.95 -14.07 -5.00
CA GLY A 119 16.35 -15.31 -4.34
C GLY A 119 17.37 -16.09 -5.16
N THR A 120 18.06 -17.03 -4.50
CA THR A 120 19.06 -17.92 -5.11
C THR A 120 18.53 -19.33 -5.35
N ASP A 121 17.21 -19.51 -5.33
CA ASP A 121 16.55 -20.80 -5.48
C ASP A 121 16.37 -21.13 -6.98
N ASP A 122 16.81 -22.31 -7.42
CA ASP A 122 16.74 -22.75 -8.82
C ASP A 122 15.31 -22.89 -9.37
N THR A 123 14.30 -22.86 -8.49
CA THR A 123 12.88 -22.85 -8.89
C THR A 123 12.40 -21.47 -9.36
N ILE A 124 13.18 -20.41 -9.19
CA ILE A 124 12.85 -19.06 -9.64
C ILE A 124 13.13 -18.94 -11.14
N ARG A 125 12.09 -18.73 -11.93
CA ARG A 125 12.21 -18.64 -13.39
C ARG A 125 12.55 -17.24 -13.88
N GLY A 126 12.11 -16.20 -13.16
CA GLY A 126 12.32 -14.81 -13.55
C GLY A 126 11.66 -14.42 -14.88
N GLN A 127 10.66 -15.19 -15.34
CA GLN A 127 9.97 -14.97 -16.62
C GLN A 127 8.78 -14.01 -16.50
N GLY A 128 8.30 -13.79 -15.27
CA GLY A 128 7.23 -12.87 -14.96
C GLY A 128 7.36 -12.38 -13.53
N TRP A 129 6.52 -11.43 -13.15
CA TRP A 129 6.50 -10.85 -11.83
C TRP A 129 5.07 -10.62 -11.36
N VAL A 130 4.90 -10.60 -10.05
CA VAL A 130 3.67 -10.14 -9.39
C VAL A 130 4.04 -9.13 -8.32
N ILE A 131 3.29 -8.03 -8.30
CA ILE A 131 3.34 -7.02 -7.26
C ILE A 131 2.00 -7.05 -6.53
N LEU A 132 2.07 -7.30 -5.23
CA LEU A 132 0.91 -7.27 -4.33
C LEU A 132 1.12 -6.14 -3.32
N ALA A 133 0.32 -5.08 -3.39
CA ALA A 133 0.30 -4.02 -2.40
C ALA A 133 -0.88 -4.21 -1.46
N MET A 134 -0.62 -4.73 -0.27
CA MET A 134 -1.63 -4.97 0.76
C MET A 134 -1.79 -3.73 1.63
N ALA A 135 -3.02 -3.26 1.80
CA ALA A 135 -3.32 -2.25 2.79
C ALA A 135 -3.09 -2.84 4.19
N ASN A 136 -2.39 -2.12 5.06
CA ASN A 136 -2.26 -2.52 6.44
C ASN A 136 -3.61 -2.30 7.15
N SER A 137 -4.27 -3.38 7.55
CA SER A 137 -5.60 -3.38 8.14
C SER A 137 -5.81 -4.66 8.97
N THR A 138 -6.79 -4.65 9.87
CA THR A 138 -7.22 -5.82 10.65
C THR A 138 -7.59 -7.03 9.78
N VAL A 139 -8.05 -6.83 8.55
CA VAL A 139 -8.44 -7.93 7.62
C VAL A 139 -7.34 -8.33 6.65
N ASN A 140 -6.43 -7.42 6.33
CA ASN A 140 -5.40 -7.62 5.28
C ASN A 140 -4.02 -7.96 5.87
N LEU A 141 -3.91 -8.16 7.19
CA LEU A 141 -2.76 -8.75 7.89
C LEU A 141 -1.38 -8.32 7.35
N GLY A 142 -1.20 -7.02 7.08
CA GLY A 142 0.14 -6.45 6.90
C GLY A 142 0.86 -6.54 8.24
N GLU A 143 1.56 -7.65 8.49
CA GLU A 143 2.19 -8.04 9.76
C GLU A 143 1.53 -7.43 11.02
N GLY A 144 0.40 -8.01 11.44
CA GLY A 144 -0.02 -7.91 12.85
C GLY A 144 -0.77 -6.64 13.29
N CYS A 145 -1.49 -5.96 12.39
CA CYS A 145 -2.37 -4.89 12.84
C CYS A 145 -3.61 -5.40 13.59
N THR A 146 -3.47 -5.64 14.89
CA THR A 146 -4.59 -5.99 15.80
C THR A 146 -5.38 -4.77 16.27
N SER A 147 -4.85 -3.56 16.06
CA SER A 147 -5.47 -2.27 16.34
C SER A 147 -5.03 -1.26 15.28
N CYS A 148 -5.77 -1.25 14.16
CA CYS A 148 -5.59 -0.31 13.06
C CYS A 148 -6.59 0.85 13.21
N ASN A 149 -6.19 2.05 12.80
CA ASN A 149 -7.10 3.19 12.77
C ASN A 149 -8.12 3.09 11.60
N ASP A 150 -9.15 3.93 11.64
CA ASP A 150 -10.22 3.94 10.63
C ASP A 150 -9.70 4.24 9.21
N LEU A 151 -8.58 4.97 9.10
CA LEU A 151 -7.95 5.32 7.82
C LEU A 151 -7.31 4.07 7.19
N GLN A 152 -6.64 3.26 7.99
CA GLN A 152 -6.01 2.00 7.59
C GLN A 152 -7.05 0.94 7.18
N ASN A 153 -8.11 0.77 7.96
CA ASN A 153 -9.10 -0.28 7.72
C ASN A 153 -9.95 -0.08 6.47
N GLY A 154 -10.07 1.16 5.98
CA GLY A 154 -10.87 1.49 4.81
C GLY A 154 -10.13 1.45 3.48
N ASN A 155 -8.85 1.10 3.46
CA ASN A 155 -8.00 1.18 2.27
C ASN A 155 -8.14 -0.03 1.33
N TYR A 156 -7.91 0.22 0.03
CA TYR A 156 -7.86 -0.84 -0.99
C TYR A 156 -6.48 -1.48 -1.01
N SER A 157 -6.42 -2.80 -1.12
CA SER A 157 -5.24 -3.55 -1.54
C SER A 157 -5.22 -3.69 -3.07
N PHE A 158 -4.04 -3.76 -3.67
CA PHE A 158 -3.80 -3.81 -5.11
C PHE A 158 -2.99 -5.03 -5.51
N LEU A 159 -3.31 -5.60 -6.66
CA LEU A 159 -2.52 -6.64 -7.32
C LEU A 159 -2.22 -6.20 -8.75
N MET A 160 -0.98 -6.39 -9.17
CA MET A 160 -0.54 -6.20 -10.54
C MET A 160 0.38 -7.35 -10.96
N THR A 161 0.18 -7.91 -12.14
CA THR A 161 1.06 -8.96 -12.70
C THR A 161 1.65 -8.53 -14.03
N SER A 162 2.77 -9.15 -14.42
CA SER A 162 3.36 -9.01 -15.75
C SER A 162 2.45 -9.51 -16.89
N THR A 163 1.44 -10.33 -16.55
CA THR A 163 0.45 -10.85 -17.51
C THR A 163 -0.74 -9.92 -17.73
N GLY A 164 -0.78 -8.76 -17.05
CA GLY A 164 -1.80 -7.73 -17.26
C GLY A 164 -2.96 -7.75 -16.28
N VAL A 165 -2.94 -8.62 -15.26
CA VAL A 165 -3.93 -8.57 -14.17
C VAL A 165 -3.69 -7.29 -13.39
N LYS A 166 -4.75 -6.47 -13.26
CA LYS A 166 -4.77 -5.29 -12.39
C LYS A 166 -6.09 -5.27 -11.64
N CYS A 167 -6.05 -5.59 -10.36
CA CYS A 167 -7.24 -5.62 -9.53
C CYS A 167 -7.00 -5.01 -8.16
N LYS A 168 -8.08 -4.53 -7.55
CA LYS A 168 -8.10 -3.93 -6.21
C LYS A 168 -9.28 -4.46 -5.40
N THR A 169 -9.12 -4.51 -4.08
CA THR A 169 -10.17 -4.97 -3.18
C THR A 169 -10.01 -4.39 -1.78
N LYS A 170 -11.13 -4.26 -1.05
CA LYS A 170 -11.14 -3.95 0.39
C LYS A 170 -11.22 -5.22 1.26
N LEU A 171 -11.46 -6.37 0.64
CA LEU A 171 -11.54 -7.65 1.34
C LEU A 171 -10.14 -8.18 1.66
N ALA A 172 -10.08 -9.16 2.56
CA ALA A 172 -8.85 -9.82 2.98
C ALA A 172 -8.12 -10.46 1.80
N LEU A 173 -6.97 -9.90 1.43
CA LEU A 173 -5.91 -10.57 0.68
C LEU A 173 -4.86 -11.01 1.70
N THR A 174 -4.57 -12.31 1.75
CA THR A 174 -3.43 -12.81 2.53
C THR A 174 -2.35 -13.26 1.57
N ILE A 175 -1.08 -13.10 1.95
CA ILE A 175 0.08 -13.49 1.15
C ILE A 175 -0.09 -14.94 0.66
N GLU A 176 -0.36 -15.88 1.56
CA GLU A 176 -0.47 -17.30 1.24
C GLU A 176 -1.58 -17.62 0.22
N LYS A 177 -2.71 -16.92 0.28
CA LYS A 177 -3.82 -17.16 -0.65
C LYS A 177 -3.63 -16.43 -1.97
N THR A 178 -3.13 -15.20 -1.92
CA THR A 178 -3.04 -14.33 -3.10
C THR A 178 -1.78 -14.62 -3.92
N LEU A 179 -0.65 -14.85 -3.26
CA LEU A 179 0.63 -15.21 -3.88
C LEU A 179 0.75 -16.73 -4.02
N ASP A 180 -0.26 -17.32 -4.67
CA ASP A 180 -0.28 -18.71 -5.10
C ASP A 180 -0.39 -18.77 -6.64
N ALA A 181 0.39 -19.65 -7.27
CA ALA A 181 0.47 -19.73 -8.73
C ALA A 181 -0.86 -20.15 -9.37
N THR A 182 -1.70 -20.90 -8.66
CA THR A 182 -3.03 -21.30 -9.13
C THR A 182 -3.98 -20.13 -9.00
N ASN A 183 -3.97 -19.42 -7.87
CA ASN A 183 -4.84 -18.26 -7.68
C ASN A 183 -4.52 -17.13 -8.67
N LEU A 184 -3.25 -16.84 -8.94
CA LEU A 184 -2.86 -15.80 -9.91
C LEU A 184 -3.33 -16.09 -11.34
N LYS A 185 -3.62 -17.34 -11.67
CA LYS A 185 -4.20 -17.75 -12.97
C LYS A 185 -5.73 -17.81 -12.94
N SER A 186 -6.35 -17.58 -11.78
CA SER A 186 -7.81 -17.52 -11.67
C SER A 186 -8.36 -16.27 -12.35
N ILE A 187 -9.67 -16.28 -12.62
CA ILE A 187 -10.38 -15.15 -13.24
C ILE A 187 -10.40 -13.93 -12.30
N LYS A 188 -10.38 -14.16 -10.98
CA LYS A 188 -10.48 -13.11 -9.95
C LYS A 188 -9.45 -13.33 -8.83
N PRO A 189 -8.16 -13.06 -9.09
CA PRO A 189 -7.09 -13.30 -8.12
C PRO A 189 -7.16 -12.39 -6.88
N CYS A 190 -7.86 -11.24 -7.00
CA CYS A 190 -8.17 -10.35 -5.87
C CYS A 190 -9.48 -10.69 -5.14
N GLY A 191 -10.14 -11.80 -5.47
CA GLY A 191 -11.41 -12.24 -4.89
C GLY A 191 -12.66 -11.73 -5.62
N GLU A 192 -13.83 -12.25 -5.25
CA GLU A 192 -15.05 -12.08 -6.05
C GLU A 192 -15.56 -10.65 -6.19
N LYS A 193 -15.37 -9.83 -5.13
CA LYS A 193 -15.77 -8.41 -5.08
C LYS A 193 -14.64 -7.47 -5.52
N SER A 194 -13.61 -7.99 -6.20
CA SER A 194 -12.53 -7.15 -6.70
C SER A 194 -12.98 -6.30 -7.89
N GLU A 195 -12.40 -5.12 -7.99
CA GLU A 195 -12.56 -4.19 -9.11
C GLU A 195 -11.26 -4.11 -9.91
N ASN A 196 -11.36 -3.83 -11.21
CA ASN A 196 -10.19 -3.47 -12.01
C ASN A 196 -9.81 -2.00 -11.75
N TRP A 197 -8.55 -1.66 -12.00
CA TRP A 197 -8.04 -0.30 -11.88
C TRP A 197 -6.94 -0.01 -12.90
#